data_AF-A0A7L9FJ81-F1
#
_entry.id   AF-A0A7L9FJ81-F1
#
_cell.length_a   1.000
_cell.length_b   1.000
_cell.length_c   1.000
_cell.angle_alpha   90.00
_cell.angle_beta   90.00
_cell.angle_gamma   90.00
#
_symmetry.space_group_name_H-M   'P 1'
#
loop_
_entity.id
_entity.type
_entity.pdbx_description
1 polymer ?
#
loop_
_entity_poly.entity_id
_entity_poly.type
_entity_poly.pdbx_seq_one_letter_code
_entity_poly.pdbx_strand_id
1 'polypeptide(L)'
;MPGLVRRRFEAGEKVKYDETRDAVYLEGGYRGVSPIVGVRSIYSDPDVAHFNDLMAFDEVLLNGDALVRGSVLSEARVRFSSTVEEPAVVFGDVGTIPSRTEGEEHARERSLQIEGKSPTVIFGNVITGNLYIRSPSVIVGNVLALRELKIEAESVILGRILVGSKVSKGKAYIENSTFYHVYAYGDVTLGPGNTTMLPIIASRGGRIELKADTIRVLGLPCIYCPVEQNPFLCSRYREQSCPLVEKGLGFDYLSEFDLAKSGEYEYVSWFWRSSPAMVLQNVLVKKVLYTALALSKNVLFDLKEKRINGLTLSTYVSQYLRDVREKAGGGMSASIEEVRRSFFKILEEYFQSRKLPYVTCSKCGMPNPPGVKICIYCGSKVS
;
A
#
# COMPACT_ATOMS: atom_id res chain seq x y z
N MET A 1 -8.27 0.79 -26.91
CA MET A 1 -7.69 -0.52 -26.56
C MET A 1 -7.87 -1.53 -27.71
N PRO A 2 -6.91 -2.42 -28.02
CA PRO A 2 -7.18 -3.58 -28.86
C PRO A 2 -8.04 -4.57 -28.05
N GLY A 3 -9.36 -4.55 -28.26
CA GLY A 3 -10.30 -5.44 -27.57
C GLY A 3 -11.69 -4.84 -27.28
N LEU A 4 -11.81 -3.51 -27.23
CA LEU A 4 -13.10 -2.82 -27.02
C LEU A 4 -13.98 -2.71 -28.28
N VAL A 5 -13.49 -3.19 -29.43
CA VAL A 5 -14.13 -2.95 -30.73
C VAL A 5 -15.40 -3.80 -30.93
N ARG A 6 -15.58 -4.86 -30.14
CA ARG A 6 -16.77 -5.72 -30.20
C ARG A 6 -17.29 -5.98 -28.80
N ARG A 7 -18.58 -5.67 -28.60
CA ARG A 7 -19.33 -6.05 -27.39
C ARG A 7 -19.16 -7.54 -27.13
N ARG A 8 -18.77 -7.88 -25.90
CA ARG A 8 -18.71 -9.25 -25.42
C ARG A 8 -19.14 -9.25 -23.96
N PHE A 9 -20.24 -9.96 -23.70
CA PHE A 9 -20.74 -10.31 -22.38
C PHE A 9 -21.73 -11.47 -22.57
N GLU A 10 -21.88 -12.32 -21.57
CA GLU A 10 -22.86 -13.42 -21.61
C GLU A 10 -24.26 -12.88 -21.32
N ALA A 11 -25.24 -13.29 -22.12
CA ALA A 11 -26.64 -13.11 -21.77
C ALA A 11 -27.03 -14.16 -20.72
N GLY A 12 -27.71 -13.74 -19.64
CA GLY A 12 -28.14 -14.65 -18.58
C GLY A 12 -29.11 -13.96 -17.62
N GLU A 13 -29.78 -14.76 -16.77
CA GLU A 13 -30.82 -14.26 -15.87
C GLU A 13 -30.35 -13.19 -14.88
N LYS A 14 -29.05 -13.16 -14.56
CA LYS A 14 -28.43 -12.21 -13.64
C LYS A 14 -27.58 -11.13 -14.32
N VAL A 15 -27.74 -11.00 -15.64
CA VAL A 15 -27.09 -9.97 -16.45
C VAL A 15 -28.15 -9.25 -17.26
N LYS A 16 -28.39 -7.98 -16.94
CA LYS A 16 -29.30 -7.13 -17.68
C LYS A 16 -28.53 -6.14 -18.53
N TYR A 17 -28.88 -6.05 -19.81
CA TYR A 17 -28.33 -5.06 -20.73
C TYR A 17 -29.37 -3.97 -21.03
N ASP A 18 -28.98 -2.70 -20.87
CA ASP A 18 -29.75 -1.54 -21.27
C ASP A 18 -29.17 -0.96 -22.56
N GLU A 19 -29.87 -1.19 -23.69
CA GLU A 19 -29.46 -0.72 -25.01
C GLU A 19 -29.41 0.81 -25.12
N THR A 20 -30.27 1.51 -24.37
CA THR A 20 -30.38 2.98 -24.45
C THR A 20 -29.19 3.67 -23.80
N ARG A 21 -28.66 3.07 -22.74
CA ARG A 21 -27.48 3.56 -22.00
C ARG A 21 -26.19 2.86 -22.42
N ASP A 22 -26.30 1.79 -23.21
CA ASP A 22 -25.22 0.84 -23.50
C ASP A 22 -24.54 0.36 -22.20
N ALA A 23 -25.35 -0.07 -21.24
CA ALA A 23 -24.93 -0.40 -19.88
C ALA A 23 -25.27 -1.85 -19.51
N VAL A 24 -24.33 -2.52 -18.85
CA VAL A 24 -24.53 -3.87 -18.30
C VAL A 24 -24.70 -3.79 -16.79
N TYR A 25 -25.76 -4.42 -16.28
CA TYR A 25 -26.08 -4.54 -14.87
C TYR A 25 -25.90 -5.99 -14.43
N LEU A 26 -25.03 -6.21 -13.44
CA LEU A 26 -24.79 -7.51 -12.81
C LEU A 26 -25.62 -7.57 -11.54
N GLU A 27 -26.69 -8.36 -11.56
CA GLU A 27 -27.60 -8.46 -10.43
C GLU A 27 -27.05 -9.38 -9.32
N GLY A 28 -27.55 -9.21 -8.09
CA GLY A 28 -27.17 -10.05 -6.97
C GLY A 28 -27.32 -11.55 -7.25
N GLY A 29 -26.27 -12.30 -6.94
CA GLY A 29 -26.12 -13.72 -7.26
C GLY A 29 -25.44 -14.00 -8.61
N TYR A 30 -25.02 -12.98 -9.37
CA TYR A 30 -24.32 -13.18 -10.64
C TYR A 30 -22.99 -13.92 -10.47
N ARG A 31 -22.73 -14.90 -11.33
CA ARG A 31 -21.50 -15.71 -11.41
C ARG A 31 -21.03 -15.80 -12.86
N GLY A 32 -19.96 -15.10 -13.19
CA GLY A 32 -19.48 -14.95 -14.57
C GLY A 32 -18.04 -15.43 -14.82
N VAL A 33 -17.75 -15.88 -16.03
CA VAL A 33 -16.38 -16.25 -16.48
C VAL A 33 -16.00 -15.65 -17.83
N SER A 34 -16.94 -15.11 -18.60
CA SER A 34 -16.66 -14.41 -19.85
C SER A 34 -16.31 -12.96 -19.60
N PRO A 35 -15.40 -12.34 -20.36
CA PRO A 35 -15.12 -10.91 -20.21
C PRO A 35 -16.37 -10.07 -20.51
N ILE A 36 -16.51 -8.93 -19.82
CA ILE A 36 -17.54 -7.92 -20.09
C ILE A 36 -16.83 -6.69 -20.63
N VAL A 37 -16.91 -6.50 -21.94
CA VAL A 37 -16.18 -5.45 -22.66
C VAL A 37 -17.01 -4.86 -23.80
N GLY A 38 -16.65 -3.65 -24.23
CA GLY A 38 -17.22 -2.98 -25.40
C GLY A 38 -18.55 -2.29 -25.12
N VAL A 39 -18.83 -1.99 -23.85
CA VAL A 39 -20.04 -1.30 -23.37
C VAL A 39 -19.66 0.04 -22.72
N ARG A 40 -20.59 0.99 -22.65
CA ARG A 40 -20.32 2.29 -22.01
C ARG A 40 -20.15 2.16 -20.51
N SER A 41 -21.02 1.40 -19.85
CA SER A 41 -20.96 1.26 -18.39
C SER A 41 -21.20 -0.17 -17.92
N ILE A 42 -20.59 -0.50 -16.78
CA ILE A 42 -20.84 -1.74 -16.04
C ILE A 42 -21.20 -1.36 -14.60
N TYR A 43 -22.33 -1.86 -14.13
CA TYR A 43 -22.82 -1.67 -12.76
C TYR A 43 -23.01 -3.04 -12.11
N SER A 44 -22.44 -3.26 -10.92
CA SER A 44 -22.69 -4.48 -10.16
C SER A 44 -23.53 -4.17 -8.93
N ASP A 45 -24.51 -5.00 -8.61
CA ASP A 45 -25.10 -5.09 -7.28
C ASP A 45 -24.10 -5.75 -6.30
N PRO A 46 -24.38 -5.77 -4.99
CA PRO A 46 -23.74 -6.69 -4.06
C PRO A 46 -23.96 -8.16 -4.44
N ASP A 47 -23.16 -9.06 -3.89
CA ASP A 47 -23.16 -10.50 -4.19
C ASP A 47 -22.85 -10.89 -5.63
N VAL A 48 -21.74 -10.36 -6.16
CA VAL A 48 -21.28 -10.60 -7.53
C VAL A 48 -19.93 -11.33 -7.54
N ALA A 49 -19.77 -12.35 -8.39
CA ALA A 49 -18.47 -12.97 -8.63
C ALA A 49 -18.20 -13.09 -10.14
N HIS A 50 -17.02 -12.65 -10.58
CA HIS A 50 -16.66 -12.57 -11.99
C HIS A 50 -15.20 -12.91 -12.25
N PHE A 51 -14.92 -14.02 -12.94
CA PHE A 51 -13.56 -14.49 -13.20
C PHE A 51 -13.07 -14.14 -14.61
N ASN A 52 -13.19 -12.86 -14.96
CA ASN A 52 -12.59 -12.29 -16.16
C ASN A 52 -12.48 -10.76 -16.05
N ASP A 53 -12.05 -10.12 -17.12
CA ASP A 53 -11.96 -8.67 -17.19
C ASP A 53 -13.34 -8.00 -17.23
N LEU A 54 -13.43 -6.85 -16.58
CA LEU A 54 -14.53 -5.87 -16.66
C LEU A 54 -13.96 -4.59 -17.25
N MET A 55 -14.32 -4.28 -18.50
CA MET A 55 -13.85 -3.07 -19.18
C MET A 55 -14.99 -2.28 -19.80
N ALA A 56 -15.07 -1.00 -19.46
CA ALA A 56 -16.09 -0.09 -19.99
C ALA A 56 -15.47 1.20 -20.54
N PHE A 57 -16.20 1.93 -21.39
CA PHE A 57 -15.73 3.24 -21.85
C PHE A 57 -15.88 4.31 -20.76
N ASP A 58 -17.08 4.47 -20.21
CA ASP A 58 -17.42 5.56 -19.30
C ASP A 58 -17.22 5.18 -17.83
N GLU A 59 -17.81 4.07 -17.38
CA GLU A 59 -17.83 3.75 -15.95
C GLU A 59 -17.83 2.24 -15.66
N VAL A 60 -17.01 1.82 -14.70
CA VAL A 60 -17.21 0.56 -13.98
C VAL A 60 -17.49 0.85 -12.52
N LEU A 61 -18.69 0.53 -12.05
CA LEU A 61 -19.08 0.64 -10.64
C LEU A 61 -19.23 -0.77 -10.06
N LEU A 62 -18.38 -1.06 -9.08
CA LEU A 62 -18.47 -2.27 -8.27
C LEU A 62 -18.98 -1.94 -6.88
N ASN A 63 -20.06 -2.60 -6.49
CA ASN A 63 -20.53 -2.58 -5.10
C ASN A 63 -19.67 -3.48 -4.21
N GLY A 64 -19.81 -3.34 -2.88
CA GLY A 64 -19.22 -4.26 -1.91
C GLY A 64 -19.77 -5.68 -2.10
N ASP A 65 -19.11 -6.66 -1.49
CA ASP A 65 -19.42 -8.09 -1.66
C ASP A 65 -19.20 -8.62 -3.10
N ALA A 66 -18.33 -7.95 -3.86
CA ALA A 66 -17.92 -8.33 -5.20
C ALA A 66 -16.57 -9.08 -5.18
N LEU A 67 -16.45 -10.15 -5.96
CA LEU A 67 -15.19 -10.87 -6.21
C LEU A 67 -14.88 -10.85 -7.70
N VAL A 68 -13.81 -10.15 -8.10
CA VAL A 68 -13.35 -10.12 -9.49
C VAL A 68 -11.98 -10.78 -9.60
N ARG A 69 -11.82 -11.70 -10.56
CA ARG A 69 -10.53 -12.26 -10.96
C ARG A 69 -10.26 -11.90 -12.43
N GLY A 70 -9.68 -10.73 -12.60
CA GLY A 70 -9.48 -10.05 -13.87
C GLY A 70 -9.31 -8.55 -13.61
N SER A 71 -8.96 -7.82 -14.65
CA SER A 71 -8.73 -6.37 -14.56
C SER A 71 -10.07 -5.63 -14.55
N VAL A 72 -10.13 -4.53 -13.79
CA VAL A 72 -11.29 -3.64 -13.71
C VAL A 72 -10.89 -2.28 -14.26
N LEU A 73 -11.22 -2.02 -15.52
CA LEU A 73 -10.70 -0.90 -16.27
C LEU A 73 -11.82 -0.04 -16.88
N SER A 74 -11.62 1.27 -16.91
CA SER A 74 -12.46 2.18 -17.67
C SER A 74 -11.62 3.19 -18.45
N GLU A 75 -12.15 3.87 -19.47
CA GLU A 75 -11.47 5.03 -20.05
C GLU A 75 -11.66 6.29 -19.20
N ALA A 76 -12.81 6.42 -18.53
CA ALA A 76 -13.16 7.60 -17.74
C ALA A 76 -13.26 7.34 -16.23
N ARG A 77 -14.00 6.34 -15.74
CA ARG A 77 -14.21 6.20 -14.29
C ARG A 77 -14.30 4.76 -13.80
N VAL A 78 -13.65 4.49 -12.68
CA VAL A 78 -13.89 3.29 -11.88
C VAL A 78 -14.31 3.71 -10.47
N ARG A 79 -15.38 3.10 -9.95
CA ARG A 79 -15.89 3.37 -8.61
C ARG A 79 -16.09 2.07 -7.84
N PHE A 80 -15.60 2.07 -6.62
CA PHE A 80 -16.00 1.14 -5.58
C PHE A 80 -16.86 1.93 -4.61
N SER A 81 -18.14 1.60 -4.55
CA SER A 81 -19.09 2.29 -3.69
C SER A 81 -20.04 1.27 -3.12
N SER A 82 -20.15 1.19 -1.79
CA SER A 82 -20.97 0.17 -1.15
C SER A 82 -21.76 0.69 0.03
N THR A 83 -23.00 0.21 0.13
CA THR A 83 -23.85 0.35 1.33
C THR A 83 -23.70 -0.83 2.31
N VAL A 84 -23.10 -1.94 1.86
CA VAL A 84 -22.81 -3.13 2.69
C VAL A 84 -21.37 -3.12 3.21
N GLU A 85 -21.11 -3.86 4.30
CA GLU A 85 -19.79 -3.94 4.96
C GLU A 85 -18.86 -4.99 4.36
N GLU A 86 -19.39 -5.99 3.65
CA GLU A 86 -18.59 -7.07 3.06
C GLU A 86 -17.68 -6.52 1.95
N PRO A 87 -16.39 -6.93 1.88
CA PRO A 87 -15.40 -6.28 1.02
C PRO A 87 -15.63 -6.54 -0.48
N ALA A 88 -15.21 -5.58 -1.30
CA ALA A 88 -14.96 -5.82 -2.72
C ALA A 88 -13.51 -6.29 -2.91
N VAL A 89 -13.29 -7.41 -3.60
CA VAL A 89 -11.98 -8.02 -3.80
C VAL A 89 -11.69 -8.19 -5.29
N VAL A 90 -10.60 -7.60 -5.76
CA VAL A 90 -10.15 -7.68 -7.16
C VAL A 90 -8.77 -8.31 -7.24
N PHE A 91 -8.65 -9.40 -8.00
CA PHE A 91 -7.39 -10.02 -8.39
C PHE A 91 -7.08 -9.65 -9.84
N GLY A 92 -6.51 -8.46 -10.03
CA GLY A 92 -6.19 -7.88 -11.31
C GLY A 92 -5.87 -6.39 -11.20
N ASP A 93 -5.41 -5.79 -12.29
CA ASP A 93 -5.13 -4.37 -12.32
C ASP A 93 -6.44 -3.57 -12.32
N VAL A 94 -6.44 -2.41 -11.67
CA VAL A 94 -7.62 -1.55 -11.52
C VAL A 94 -7.25 -0.14 -11.98
N GLY A 95 -8.08 0.50 -12.79
CA GLY A 95 -7.71 1.84 -13.22
C GLY A 95 -8.48 2.46 -14.36
N THR A 96 -8.02 3.65 -14.70
CA THR A 96 -8.42 4.34 -15.92
C THR A 96 -7.29 4.30 -16.94
N ILE A 97 -7.58 3.87 -18.17
CA ILE A 97 -6.55 3.75 -19.20
C ILE A 97 -6.34 5.12 -19.84
N PRO A 98 -5.09 5.63 -19.91
CA PRO A 98 -4.81 6.86 -20.62
C PRO A 98 -5.06 6.67 -22.12
N SER A 99 -5.98 7.45 -22.71
CA SER A 99 -6.15 7.53 -24.16
C SER A 99 -4.89 8.09 -24.82
N ARG A 100 -4.43 7.46 -25.91
CA ARG A 100 -3.24 7.88 -26.68
C ARG A 100 -3.45 9.17 -27.47
N THR A 101 -4.68 9.66 -27.61
CA THR A 101 -5.07 10.69 -28.58
C THR A 101 -5.54 12.00 -27.97
N GLU A 102 -5.61 12.11 -26.64
CA GLU A 102 -6.23 13.26 -26.00
C GLU A 102 -5.23 14.11 -25.21
N GLY A 103 -5.32 15.43 -25.40
CA GLY A 103 -4.57 16.41 -24.61
C GLY A 103 -4.95 16.39 -23.12
N GLU A 104 -4.21 17.17 -22.33
CA GLU A 104 -4.32 17.20 -20.87
C GLU A 104 -5.74 17.52 -20.33
N GLU A 105 -6.65 18.09 -21.12
CA GLU A 105 -7.99 18.45 -20.63
C GLU A 105 -8.88 17.23 -20.30
N HIS A 106 -8.88 16.16 -21.10
CA HIS A 106 -9.72 14.97 -20.86
C HIS A 106 -9.20 14.04 -19.76
N ALA A 107 -7.94 14.18 -19.37
CA ALA A 107 -7.41 13.48 -18.19
C ALA A 107 -7.97 14.03 -16.86
N ARG A 108 -8.78 15.12 -16.87
CA ARG A 108 -9.40 15.69 -15.66
C ARG A 108 -10.56 14.83 -15.14
N GLU A 109 -11.25 14.09 -16.01
CA GLU A 109 -12.40 13.26 -15.63
C GLU A 109 -12.00 11.83 -15.23
N ARG A 110 -10.76 11.43 -15.59
CA ARG A 110 -10.19 10.11 -15.29
C ARG A 110 -10.02 9.91 -13.80
N SER A 111 -10.89 9.11 -13.19
CA SER A 111 -10.89 8.93 -11.74
C SER A 111 -11.15 7.49 -11.30
N LEU A 112 -10.41 7.10 -10.27
CA LEU A 112 -10.73 5.94 -9.43
C LEU A 112 -11.21 6.46 -8.08
N GLN A 113 -12.40 6.03 -7.66
CA GLN A 113 -12.98 6.41 -6.37
C GLN A 113 -13.26 5.16 -5.56
N ILE A 114 -12.78 5.12 -4.32
CA ILE A 114 -13.05 4.06 -3.36
C ILE A 114 -13.74 4.70 -2.16
N GLU A 115 -15.03 4.43 -1.99
CA GLU A 115 -15.89 5.09 -1.02
C GLU A 115 -16.99 4.15 -0.48
N GLY A 116 -17.73 4.62 0.52
CA GLY A 116 -18.78 3.84 1.18
C GLY A 116 -18.27 3.03 2.36
N LYS A 117 -19.06 2.02 2.77
CA LYS A 117 -18.81 1.26 4.01
C LYS A 117 -17.90 0.05 3.82
N SER A 118 -17.87 -0.51 2.62
CA SER A 118 -17.12 -1.74 2.31
C SER A 118 -15.62 -1.47 2.17
N PRO A 119 -14.76 -2.30 2.78
CA PRO A 119 -13.35 -2.31 2.46
C PRO A 119 -13.10 -2.76 1.03
N THR A 120 -12.13 -2.16 0.34
CA THR A 120 -11.74 -2.58 -1.01
C THR A 120 -10.34 -3.21 -1.00
N VAL A 121 -10.20 -4.38 -1.60
CA VAL A 121 -8.93 -5.10 -1.69
C VAL A 121 -8.55 -5.34 -3.13
N ILE A 122 -7.37 -4.88 -3.52
CA ILE A 122 -6.85 -4.95 -4.89
C ILE A 122 -5.53 -5.69 -4.86
N PHE A 123 -5.49 -6.86 -5.51
CA PHE A 123 -4.28 -7.63 -5.78
C PHE A 123 -3.83 -7.38 -7.22
N GLY A 124 -3.29 -6.20 -7.45
CA GLY A 124 -2.86 -5.71 -8.76
C GLY A 124 -2.43 -4.25 -8.68
N ASN A 125 -2.01 -3.70 -9.81
CA ASN A 125 -1.62 -2.31 -9.90
C ASN A 125 -2.84 -1.41 -10.05
N VAL A 126 -2.72 -0.21 -9.50
CA VAL A 126 -3.70 0.86 -9.66
C VAL A 126 -3.12 1.94 -10.55
N ILE A 127 -3.80 2.27 -11.66
CA ILE A 127 -3.34 3.30 -12.61
C ILE A 127 -4.50 4.24 -12.94
N THR A 128 -4.38 5.54 -12.64
CA THR A 128 -5.46 6.48 -12.92
C THR A 128 -4.96 7.93 -13.04
N GLY A 129 -5.79 8.82 -13.56
CA GLY A 129 -5.58 10.27 -13.49
C GLY A 129 -5.64 10.76 -12.05
N ASN A 130 -6.83 10.64 -11.45
CA ASN A 130 -7.11 10.99 -10.06
C ASN A 130 -7.49 9.75 -9.26
N LEU A 131 -6.97 9.61 -8.05
CA LEU A 131 -7.27 8.51 -7.12
C LEU A 131 -7.78 9.09 -5.79
N TYR A 132 -9.00 8.72 -5.42
CA TYR A 132 -9.61 9.11 -4.15
C TYR A 132 -9.95 7.85 -3.34
N ILE A 133 -9.31 7.69 -2.17
CA ILE A 133 -9.55 6.58 -1.24
C ILE A 133 -10.15 7.15 0.05
N ARG A 134 -11.45 6.96 0.23
CA ARG A 134 -12.27 7.44 1.35
C ARG A 134 -12.93 6.31 2.15
N SER A 135 -12.70 5.05 1.77
CA SER A 135 -13.05 3.88 2.56
C SER A 135 -11.84 2.97 2.76
N PRO A 136 -11.85 2.09 3.78
CA PRO A 136 -10.70 1.24 4.09
C PRO A 136 -10.23 0.43 2.89
N SER A 137 -8.92 0.38 2.66
CA SER A 137 -8.38 -0.25 1.44
C SER A 137 -7.10 -1.02 1.66
N VAL A 138 -6.95 -2.15 0.96
CA VAL A 138 -5.68 -2.90 0.88
C VAL A 138 -5.29 -3.06 -0.58
N ILE A 139 -4.17 -2.49 -0.97
CA ILE A 139 -3.63 -2.55 -2.33
C ILE A 139 -2.29 -3.29 -2.29
N VAL A 140 -2.23 -4.45 -2.95
CA VAL A 140 -1.03 -5.25 -3.13
C VAL A 140 -0.56 -5.13 -4.57
N GLY A 141 0.10 -4.01 -4.84
CA GLY A 141 0.59 -3.62 -6.15
C GLY A 141 0.97 -2.14 -6.17
N ASN A 142 1.51 -1.67 -7.29
CA ASN A 142 1.91 -0.26 -7.39
C ASN A 142 0.70 0.62 -7.64
N VAL A 143 0.76 1.85 -7.15
CA VAL A 143 -0.24 2.89 -7.36
C VAL A 143 0.40 4.00 -8.20
N LEU A 144 -0.21 4.32 -9.33
CA LEU A 144 0.17 5.43 -10.21
C LEU A 144 -1.02 6.37 -10.38
N ALA A 145 -0.93 7.56 -9.78
CA ALA A 145 -1.90 8.64 -9.93
C ALA A 145 -1.25 9.78 -10.71
N LEU A 146 -1.64 9.99 -11.97
CA LEU A 146 -0.96 10.94 -12.85
C LEU A 146 -1.19 12.42 -12.46
N ARG A 147 -2.19 12.70 -11.61
CA ARG A 147 -2.56 14.07 -11.22
C ARG A 147 -2.77 14.22 -9.74
N GLU A 148 -3.77 13.54 -9.21
CA GLU A 148 -4.14 13.69 -7.81
C GLU A 148 -4.24 12.33 -7.13
N LEU A 149 -3.59 12.22 -5.98
CA LEU A 149 -3.79 11.13 -5.04
C LEU A 149 -4.33 11.73 -3.75
N LYS A 150 -5.48 11.25 -3.28
CA LYS A 150 -6.03 11.61 -1.97
C LYS A 150 -6.43 10.36 -1.23
N ILE A 151 -5.76 10.08 -0.12
CA ILE A 151 -6.07 8.96 0.77
C ILE A 151 -6.47 9.54 2.12
N GLU A 152 -7.73 9.34 2.51
CA GLU A 152 -8.39 9.89 3.72
C GLU A 152 -8.87 8.78 4.67
N ALA A 153 -8.79 7.52 4.25
CA ALA A 153 -9.23 6.36 5.02
C ALA A 153 -8.10 5.38 5.32
N GLU A 154 -8.33 4.49 6.29
CA GLU A 154 -7.39 3.45 6.70
C GLU A 154 -6.94 2.60 5.51
N SER A 155 -5.68 2.77 5.08
CA SER A 155 -5.22 2.14 3.85
C SER A 155 -3.87 1.43 4.02
N VAL A 156 -3.73 0.25 3.43
CA VAL A 156 -2.46 -0.48 3.34
C VAL A 156 -2.06 -0.63 1.89
N ILE A 157 -0.98 0.03 1.48
CA ILE A 157 -0.45 -0.01 0.11
C ILE A 157 0.90 -0.71 0.12
N LEU A 158 0.89 -2.01 -0.22
CA LEU A 158 2.06 -2.87 -0.35
C LEU A 158 2.66 -2.76 -1.76
N GLY A 159 3.03 -1.55 -2.13
CA GLY A 159 3.68 -1.24 -3.41
C GLY A 159 4.05 0.23 -3.52
N ARG A 160 4.74 0.59 -4.60
CA ARG A 160 5.20 1.98 -4.79
C ARG A 160 4.03 2.87 -5.15
N ILE A 161 3.97 4.04 -4.53
CA ILE A 161 3.07 5.13 -4.87
C ILE A 161 3.85 6.13 -5.72
N LEU A 162 3.39 6.32 -6.95
CA LEU A 162 3.92 7.27 -7.91
C LEU A 162 2.84 8.31 -8.21
N VAL A 163 3.15 9.58 -8.02
CA VAL A 163 2.20 10.68 -8.27
C VAL A 163 2.79 11.67 -9.27
N GLY A 164 2.02 12.07 -10.28
CA GLY A 164 2.50 12.96 -11.33
C GLY A 164 3.48 12.29 -12.31
N SER A 165 4.02 13.12 -13.20
CA SER A 165 5.03 12.74 -14.19
C SER A 165 5.97 13.91 -14.47
N LYS A 166 7.01 13.70 -15.28
CA LYS A 166 7.92 14.77 -15.73
C LYS A 166 7.20 15.91 -16.46
N VAL A 167 6.07 15.62 -17.11
CA VAL A 167 5.31 16.60 -17.93
C VAL A 167 4.12 17.19 -17.19
N SER A 168 3.55 16.46 -16.24
CA SER A 168 2.38 16.89 -15.46
C SER A 168 2.68 16.73 -13.97
N LYS A 169 2.85 17.85 -13.27
CA LYS A 169 3.03 17.83 -11.81
C LYS A 169 1.74 17.34 -11.14
N GLY A 170 1.88 16.37 -10.26
CA GLY A 170 0.79 15.84 -9.44
C GLY A 170 0.77 16.42 -8.04
N LYS A 171 -0.29 16.09 -7.31
CA LYS A 171 -0.52 16.43 -5.91
C LYS A 171 -0.91 15.17 -5.15
N ALA A 172 -0.21 14.89 -4.06
CA ALA A 172 -0.53 13.78 -3.17
C ALA A 172 -0.96 14.31 -1.81
N TYR A 173 -2.07 13.80 -1.28
CA TYR A 173 -2.47 13.92 0.11
C TYR A 173 -2.64 12.52 0.67
N ILE A 174 -1.92 12.20 1.74
CA ILE A 174 -1.93 10.86 2.35
C ILE A 174 -2.10 11.02 3.85
N GLU A 175 -3.11 10.37 4.42
CA GLU A 175 -3.28 10.21 5.88
C GLU A 175 -3.74 8.78 6.21
N ASN A 176 -3.64 8.40 7.49
CA ASN A 176 -4.13 7.13 8.03
C ASN A 176 -3.68 5.88 7.25
N SER A 177 -2.49 5.95 6.63
CA SER A 177 -2.06 4.97 5.65
C SER A 177 -0.75 4.31 6.03
N THR A 178 -0.62 3.02 5.74
CA THR A 178 0.66 2.34 5.67
C THR A 178 1.03 2.12 4.22
N PHE A 179 2.18 2.62 3.78
CA PHE A 179 2.62 2.50 2.40
C PHE A 179 4.08 2.08 2.29
N TYR A 180 4.43 1.42 1.18
CA TYR A 180 5.82 1.03 0.96
C TYR A 180 6.73 2.21 0.69
N HIS A 181 6.43 3.02 -0.33
CA HIS A 181 7.25 4.15 -0.75
C HIS A 181 6.40 5.15 -1.53
N VAL A 182 6.65 6.45 -1.33
CA VAL A 182 5.99 7.55 -2.07
C VAL A 182 7.04 8.35 -2.83
N TYR A 183 6.82 8.49 -4.14
CA TYR A 183 7.58 9.38 -5.00
C TYR A 183 6.62 10.20 -5.85
N ALA A 184 6.74 11.52 -5.79
CA ALA A 184 5.90 12.45 -6.56
C ALA A 184 6.73 13.35 -7.47
N TYR A 185 6.27 13.56 -8.70
CA TYR A 185 6.61 14.73 -9.50
C TYR A 185 5.59 15.82 -9.16
N GLY A 186 5.89 16.72 -8.22
CA GLY A 186 4.94 17.70 -7.70
C GLY A 186 4.74 17.59 -6.18
N ASP A 187 3.66 18.14 -5.66
CA ASP A 187 3.50 18.37 -4.22
C ASP A 187 3.05 17.11 -3.46
N VAL A 188 3.55 16.95 -2.24
CA VAL A 188 3.15 15.88 -1.32
C VAL A 188 2.76 16.50 0.01
N THR A 189 1.56 16.23 0.49
CA THR A 189 1.08 16.58 1.83
C THR A 189 0.87 15.31 2.63
N LEU A 190 1.52 15.20 3.79
CA LEU A 190 1.35 14.07 4.70
C LEU A 190 0.51 14.51 5.91
N GLY A 191 -0.70 13.98 6.00
CA GLY A 191 -1.57 14.09 7.17
C GLY A 191 -1.21 13.11 8.28
N PRO A 192 -2.00 13.06 9.38
CA PRO A 192 -1.71 12.25 10.55
C PRO A 192 -1.84 10.73 10.28
N GLY A 193 -1.32 9.92 11.20
CA GLY A 193 -1.55 8.47 11.23
C GLY A 193 -0.82 7.66 10.16
N ASN A 194 0.19 8.25 9.51
CA ASN A 194 0.93 7.61 8.44
C ASN A 194 2.05 6.70 8.92
N THR A 195 2.23 5.57 8.23
CA THR A 195 3.37 4.69 8.37
C THR A 195 4.04 4.46 7.01
N THR A 196 5.33 4.71 6.92
CA THR A 196 6.11 4.31 5.75
C THR A 196 6.90 3.03 6.03
N MET A 197 7.04 2.15 5.05
CA MET A 197 7.91 0.97 5.18
C MET A 197 9.33 1.29 4.74
N LEU A 198 9.47 1.98 3.60
CA LEU A 198 10.73 2.52 3.13
C LEU A 198 10.90 3.94 3.72
N PRO A 199 11.99 4.22 4.45
CA PRO A 199 12.18 5.50 5.14
C PRO A 199 12.66 6.60 4.18
N ILE A 200 11.95 6.79 3.07
CA ILE A 200 12.14 7.92 2.15
C ILE A 200 10.79 8.28 1.55
N ILE A 201 10.53 9.58 1.48
CA ILE A 201 9.42 10.16 0.74
C ILE A 201 10.02 11.29 -0.07
N ALA A 202 9.77 11.31 -1.38
CA ALA A 202 10.44 12.24 -2.28
C ALA A 202 9.44 12.97 -3.17
N SER A 203 9.65 14.27 -3.30
CA SER A 203 9.03 15.15 -4.27
C SER A 203 10.10 15.66 -5.22
N ARG A 204 9.82 15.67 -6.53
CA ARG A 204 10.64 16.34 -7.54
C ARG A 204 9.86 17.49 -8.16
N GLY A 205 10.43 18.68 -8.09
CA GLY A 205 9.84 19.90 -8.66
C GLY A 205 8.59 20.40 -7.93
N GLY A 206 8.27 19.84 -6.76
CA GLY A 206 7.22 20.30 -5.84
C GLY A 206 7.76 20.43 -4.42
N ARG A 207 6.86 20.54 -3.44
CA ARG A 207 7.19 20.62 -2.02
C ARG A 207 6.65 19.44 -1.22
N ILE A 208 7.23 19.17 -0.07
CA ILE A 208 6.65 18.26 0.92
C ILE A 208 6.12 19.07 2.09
N GLU A 209 4.80 19.06 2.26
CA GLU A 209 4.12 19.66 3.40
C GLU A 209 3.78 18.57 4.43
N LEU A 210 4.12 18.84 5.69
CA LEU A 210 3.92 17.90 6.79
C LEU A 210 2.88 18.50 7.73
N LYS A 211 1.69 17.89 7.74
CA LYS A 211 0.59 18.24 8.65
C LYS A 211 0.53 17.32 9.87
N ALA A 212 1.39 16.30 9.91
CA ALA A 212 1.53 15.40 11.03
C ALA A 212 2.79 15.71 11.84
N ASP A 213 2.66 15.65 13.17
CA ASP A 213 3.79 15.81 14.09
C ASP A 213 4.79 14.64 13.98
N THR A 214 4.30 13.46 13.59
CA THR A 214 5.13 12.26 13.45
C THR A 214 4.68 11.40 12.27
N ILE A 215 5.65 10.76 11.61
CA ILE A 215 5.43 9.69 10.63
C ILE A 215 6.12 8.45 11.16
N ARG A 216 5.39 7.34 11.29
CA ARG A 216 5.94 6.07 11.76
C ARG A 216 6.73 5.40 10.62
N VAL A 217 7.86 4.78 10.94
CA VAL A 217 8.50 3.80 10.03
C VAL A 217 8.18 2.38 10.52
N LEU A 218 7.73 1.47 9.64
CA LEU A 218 7.29 0.12 10.03
C LEU A 218 8.47 -0.79 10.42
N GLY A 219 8.88 -0.73 11.69
CA GLY A 219 10.06 -1.45 12.20
C GLY A 219 9.87 -2.92 12.58
N LEU A 220 10.99 -3.59 12.89
CA LEU A 220 11.01 -4.89 13.60
C LEU A 220 10.16 -4.88 14.88
N PRO A 221 10.25 -3.86 15.78
CA PRO A 221 9.43 -3.84 16.99
C PRO A 221 7.93 -3.82 16.69
N CYS A 222 7.52 -3.23 15.57
CA CYS A 222 6.13 -3.23 15.14
C CYS A 222 5.69 -4.61 14.68
N ILE A 223 6.46 -5.27 13.80
CA ILE A 223 6.13 -6.60 13.28
C ILE A 223 6.02 -7.66 14.39
N TYR A 224 6.92 -7.59 15.38
CA TYR A 224 6.93 -8.49 16.53
C TYR A 224 6.17 -7.96 17.76
N CYS A 225 5.40 -6.89 17.61
CA CYS A 225 4.64 -6.33 18.72
C CYS A 225 3.66 -7.38 19.27
N PRO A 226 3.75 -7.78 20.56
CA PRO A 226 2.84 -8.77 21.13
C PRO A 226 1.46 -8.19 21.46
N VAL A 227 1.33 -6.86 21.39
CA VAL A 227 0.12 -6.12 21.81
C VAL A 227 -0.76 -5.77 20.60
N GLU A 228 -0.16 -5.43 19.47
CA GLU A 228 -0.89 -5.02 18.26
C GLU A 228 -1.11 -6.23 17.35
N GLN A 229 -2.35 -6.47 16.95
CA GLN A 229 -2.70 -7.57 16.05
C GLN A 229 -2.39 -7.23 14.60
N ASN A 230 -2.66 -5.99 14.20
CA ASN A 230 -2.40 -5.50 12.85
C ASN A 230 -1.34 -4.38 12.88
N PRO A 231 -0.04 -4.71 12.79
CA PRO A 231 1.00 -3.69 12.81
C PRO A 231 0.95 -2.78 11.58
N PHE A 232 0.30 -3.18 10.48
CA PHE A 232 0.10 -2.36 9.29
C PHE A 232 -0.97 -1.28 9.49
N LEU A 233 -1.90 -1.42 10.43
CA LEU A 233 -2.91 -0.39 10.73
C LEU A 233 -3.00 -0.14 12.25
N CYS A 234 -1.84 -0.07 12.90
CA CYS A 234 -1.72 -0.03 14.35
C CYS A 234 -2.57 1.09 14.96
N SER A 235 -3.60 0.72 15.72
CA SER A 235 -4.51 1.68 16.36
C SER A 235 -3.78 2.50 17.41
N ARG A 236 -2.93 1.83 18.21
CA ARG A 236 -2.15 2.49 19.27
C ARG A 236 -1.22 3.58 18.79
N TYR A 237 -0.65 3.46 17.59
CA TYR A 237 0.13 4.55 17.02
C TYR A 237 -0.75 5.75 16.68
N ARG A 238 -1.90 5.50 16.05
CA ARG A 238 -2.84 6.54 15.61
C ARG A 238 -3.51 7.26 16.78
N GLU A 239 -3.76 6.53 17.86
CA GLU A 239 -4.27 7.04 19.13
C GLU A 239 -3.17 7.63 20.03
N GLN A 240 -1.91 7.68 19.58
CA GLN A 240 -0.77 8.17 20.34
C GLN A 240 -0.53 7.43 21.68
N SER A 241 -0.97 6.18 21.79
CA SER A 241 -0.92 5.33 22.99
C SER A 241 0.06 4.15 22.84
N CYS A 242 1.07 4.29 21.98
CA CYS A 242 1.98 3.20 21.64
C CYS A 242 2.96 2.90 22.81
N PRO A 243 2.88 1.70 23.43
CA PRO A 243 3.69 1.37 24.62
C PRO A 243 5.18 1.20 24.32
N LEU A 244 5.56 1.09 23.03
CA LEU A 244 6.96 1.03 22.62
C LEU A 244 7.65 2.41 22.70
N VAL A 245 6.85 3.48 22.63
CA VAL A 245 7.32 4.87 22.82
C VAL A 245 7.71 5.08 24.27
N GLU A 246 6.83 4.72 25.19
CA GLU A 246 7.04 4.82 26.64
C GLU A 246 8.26 4.02 27.13
N LYS A 247 8.52 2.86 26.52
CA LYS A 247 9.66 1.99 26.86
C LYS A 247 10.99 2.44 26.26
N GLY A 248 11.03 3.55 25.53
CA GLY A 248 12.22 4.02 24.85
C GLY A 248 12.76 3.03 23.80
N LEU A 249 11.89 2.18 23.26
CA LEU A 249 12.20 1.26 22.17
C LEU A 249 11.75 1.83 20.81
N GLY A 250 11.10 3.01 20.82
CA GLY A 250 10.60 3.73 19.66
C GLY A 250 11.47 4.90 19.17
N PHE A 251 12.67 5.12 19.74
CA PHE A 251 13.44 6.35 19.51
C PHE A 251 13.97 6.57 18.08
N ASP A 252 14.06 5.52 17.25
CA ASP A 252 14.44 5.66 15.82
C ASP A 252 13.25 5.84 14.86
N TYR A 253 12.01 5.80 15.36
CA TYR A 253 10.83 5.61 14.51
C TYR A 253 9.77 6.72 14.66
N LEU A 254 10.04 7.71 15.50
CA LEU A 254 9.18 8.88 15.80
C LEU A 254 9.99 10.18 16.06
N SER A 255 11.29 10.24 15.74
CA SER A 255 12.11 11.46 15.93
C SER A 255 12.18 12.31 14.66
N GLU A 256 12.42 13.63 14.87
CA GLU A 256 12.52 14.69 13.85
C GLU A 256 13.08 14.17 12.53
N PHE A 257 12.26 14.22 11.49
CA PHE A 257 12.69 13.94 10.14
C PHE A 257 13.50 15.13 9.60
N ASP A 258 14.51 14.85 8.80
CA ASP A 258 15.17 15.90 8.03
C ASP A 258 14.38 16.13 6.75
N LEU A 259 13.63 17.23 6.71
CA LEU A 259 13.13 17.77 5.46
C LEU A 259 14.31 18.43 4.76
N ALA A 260 14.83 17.78 3.73
CA ALA A 260 16.00 18.23 3.01
C ALA A 260 15.68 18.54 1.55
N LYS A 261 16.49 19.42 0.98
CA LYS A 261 16.37 19.84 -0.42
C LYS A 261 17.70 19.66 -1.14
N SER A 262 17.67 19.03 -2.30
CA SER A 262 18.83 18.83 -3.17
C SER A 262 18.43 18.98 -4.63
N GLY A 263 18.89 20.06 -5.27
CA GLY A 263 18.49 20.42 -6.64
C GLY A 263 16.97 20.61 -6.76
N GLU A 264 16.36 19.86 -7.68
CA GLU A 264 14.89 19.83 -7.88
C GLU A 264 14.15 18.96 -6.87
N TYR A 265 14.86 18.24 -5.99
CA TYR A 265 14.25 17.30 -5.06
C TYR A 265 14.05 17.90 -3.68
N GLU A 266 12.89 17.64 -3.11
CA GLU A 266 12.60 17.79 -1.70
C GLU A 266 12.27 16.40 -1.16
N TYR A 267 12.87 16.01 -0.04
CA TYR A 267 12.69 14.67 0.49
C TYR A 267 12.69 14.66 2.01
N VAL A 268 11.86 13.76 2.54
CA VAL A 268 11.86 13.35 3.94
C VAL A 268 12.63 12.05 4.00
N SER A 269 13.67 12.02 4.82
CA SER A 269 14.57 10.89 4.90
C SER A 269 15.02 10.65 6.32
N TRP A 270 15.10 9.37 6.69
CA TRP A 270 15.74 8.92 7.92
C TRP A 270 17.14 8.33 7.66
N PHE A 271 17.69 8.50 6.44
CA PHE A 271 18.95 7.88 5.97
C PHE A 271 20.22 8.40 6.63
N TRP A 272 20.20 9.56 7.30
CA TRP A 272 21.37 10.15 7.97
C TRP A 272 21.90 9.29 9.11
N ARG A 273 21.13 8.28 9.53
CA ARG A 273 21.55 7.24 10.47
C ARG A 273 21.77 5.93 9.73
N SER A 274 22.78 5.85 8.86
CA SER A 274 23.22 4.62 8.16
C SER A 274 23.56 3.50 9.15
N SER A 275 22.52 2.94 9.75
CA SER A 275 22.57 2.04 10.86
C SER A 275 22.15 0.66 10.37
N PRO A 276 22.53 -0.38 11.09
CA PRO A 276 22.26 -1.77 10.71
C PRO A 276 20.79 -2.09 10.84
N ALA A 277 20.13 -1.40 11.75
CA ALA A 277 18.69 -1.42 11.90
C ALA A 277 18.03 -1.01 10.58
N MET A 278 18.59 -0.05 9.83
CA MET A 278 18.09 0.28 8.49
C MET A 278 18.32 -0.83 7.46
N VAL A 279 19.44 -1.54 7.49
CA VAL A 279 19.67 -2.69 6.59
C VAL A 279 18.66 -3.79 6.87
N LEU A 280 18.50 -4.15 8.15
CA LEU A 280 17.51 -5.12 8.63
C LEU A 280 16.08 -4.69 8.28
N GLN A 281 15.76 -3.42 8.47
CA GLN A 281 14.49 -2.83 8.09
C GLN A 281 14.24 -2.99 6.59
N ASN A 282 15.22 -2.69 5.74
CA ASN A 282 15.08 -2.86 4.30
C ASN A 282 14.88 -4.33 3.89
N VAL A 283 15.58 -5.26 4.53
CA VAL A 283 15.39 -6.71 4.31
C VAL A 283 13.99 -7.15 4.73
N LEU A 284 13.54 -6.72 5.93
CA LEU A 284 12.20 -6.98 6.45
C LEU A 284 11.13 -6.52 5.47
N VAL A 285 11.23 -5.27 5.02
CA VAL A 285 10.23 -4.67 4.13
C VAL A 285 10.19 -5.37 2.78
N LYS A 286 11.35 -5.71 2.21
CA LYS A 286 11.41 -6.54 0.99
C LYS A 286 10.74 -7.90 1.21
N LYS A 287 10.96 -8.53 2.37
CA LYS A 287 10.33 -9.81 2.72
C LYS A 287 8.81 -9.67 2.88
N VAL A 288 8.32 -8.60 3.51
CA VAL A 288 6.89 -8.28 3.61
C VAL A 288 6.28 -8.17 2.22
N LEU A 289 6.88 -7.36 1.32
CA LEU A 289 6.40 -7.20 -0.05
C LEU A 289 6.41 -8.50 -0.85
N TYR A 290 7.51 -9.25 -0.78
CA TYR A 290 7.62 -10.54 -1.45
C TYR A 290 6.57 -11.53 -0.94
N THR A 291 6.38 -11.59 0.38
CA THR A 291 5.40 -12.48 1.01
C THR A 291 3.98 -12.12 0.59
N ALA A 292 3.63 -10.84 0.61
CA ALA A 292 2.33 -10.35 0.15
C ALA A 292 2.07 -10.76 -1.31
N LEU A 293 3.02 -10.50 -2.20
CA LEU A 293 2.89 -10.87 -3.61
C LEU A 293 2.84 -12.40 -3.83
N ALA A 294 3.58 -13.18 -3.06
CA ALA A 294 3.57 -14.63 -3.16
C ALA A 294 2.23 -15.23 -2.69
N LEU A 295 1.67 -14.70 -1.59
CA LEU A 295 0.37 -15.10 -1.06
C LEU A 295 -0.78 -14.77 -2.02
N SER A 296 -0.71 -13.65 -2.74
CA SER A 296 -1.76 -13.26 -3.69
C SER A 296 -1.75 -14.08 -5.00
N LYS A 297 -0.66 -14.78 -5.30
CA LYS A 297 -0.54 -15.62 -6.51
C LYS A 297 -1.04 -17.06 -6.31
N ASN A 298 -0.86 -17.60 -5.11
CA ASN A 298 -1.19 -19.00 -4.80
C ASN A 298 -2.57 -19.08 -4.13
N VAL A 299 -3.62 -18.78 -4.89
CA VAL A 299 -4.98 -18.64 -4.39
C VAL A 299 -5.92 -19.58 -5.13
N LEU A 300 -6.74 -20.31 -4.37
CA LEU A 300 -7.83 -21.14 -4.88
C LEU A 300 -9.12 -20.33 -4.82
N PHE A 301 -9.86 -20.32 -5.93
CA PHE A 301 -11.09 -19.56 -6.06
C PHE A 301 -12.27 -20.51 -6.26
N ASP A 302 -13.34 -20.30 -5.50
CA ASP A 302 -14.64 -20.90 -5.78
C ASP A 302 -15.57 -19.81 -6.29
N LEU A 303 -15.91 -19.89 -7.58
CA LEU A 303 -16.82 -18.94 -8.21
C LEU A 303 -18.23 -19.06 -7.60
N LYS A 304 -18.75 -20.29 -7.48
CA LYS A 304 -20.15 -20.54 -7.11
C LYS A 304 -20.43 -20.01 -5.72
N GLU A 305 -19.58 -20.39 -4.78
CA GLU A 305 -19.70 -20.01 -3.37
C GLU A 305 -19.08 -18.64 -3.06
N LYS A 306 -18.42 -18.00 -4.04
CA LYS A 306 -17.68 -16.73 -3.88
C LYS A 306 -16.71 -16.80 -2.70
N ARG A 307 -15.83 -17.80 -2.74
CA ARG A 307 -14.84 -18.06 -1.69
C ARG A 307 -13.41 -18.00 -2.21
N ILE A 308 -12.51 -17.62 -1.31
CA ILE A 308 -11.07 -17.58 -1.55
C ILE A 308 -10.40 -18.51 -0.54
N ASN A 309 -9.68 -19.53 -1.01
CA ASN A 309 -9.10 -20.58 -0.18
C ASN A 309 -10.14 -21.23 0.78
N GLY A 310 -11.39 -21.35 0.34
CA GLY A 310 -12.50 -21.88 1.14
C GLY A 310 -13.11 -20.89 2.16
N LEU A 311 -12.58 -19.67 2.26
CA LEU A 311 -13.03 -18.63 3.19
C LEU A 311 -13.98 -17.62 2.51
N THR A 312 -14.82 -16.96 3.31
CA THR A 312 -15.56 -15.76 2.86
C THR A 312 -14.60 -14.61 2.55
N LEU A 313 -15.06 -13.59 1.82
CA LEU A 313 -14.20 -12.47 1.46
C LEU A 313 -13.74 -11.70 2.70
N SER A 314 -14.64 -11.37 3.62
CA SER A 314 -14.33 -10.73 4.91
C SER A 314 -13.31 -11.50 5.75
N THR A 315 -13.47 -12.82 5.86
CA THR A 315 -12.55 -13.68 6.60
C THR A 315 -11.18 -13.73 5.92
N TYR A 316 -11.15 -13.90 4.59
CA TYR A 316 -9.92 -13.93 3.81
C TYR A 316 -9.14 -12.62 3.95
N VAL A 317 -9.80 -11.47 3.81
CA VAL A 317 -9.16 -10.14 3.93
C VAL A 317 -8.58 -9.94 5.33
N SER A 318 -9.32 -10.29 6.37
CA SER A 318 -8.88 -10.18 7.77
C SER A 318 -7.68 -11.08 8.09
N GLN A 319 -7.62 -12.26 7.47
CA GLN A 319 -6.50 -13.20 7.63
C GLN A 319 -5.30 -12.83 6.76
N TYR A 320 -5.50 -12.25 5.57
CA TYR A 320 -4.43 -12.02 4.60
C TYR A 320 -3.27 -11.19 5.19
N LEU A 321 -3.55 -10.03 5.81
CA LEU A 321 -2.50 -9.21 6.42
C LEU A 321 -1.83 -9.89 7.62
N ARG A 322 -2.57 -10.75 8.34
CA ARG A 322 -2.02 -11.58 9.43
C ARG A 322 -1.04 -12.61 8.87
N ASP A 323 -1.40 -13.31 7.81
CA ASP A 323 -0.54 -14.29 7.14
C ASP A 323 0.71 -13.63 6.57
N VAL A 324 0.59 -12.42 5.99
CA VAL A 324 1.74 -11.63 5.54
C VAL A 324 2.67 -11.34 6.71
N ARG A 325 2.14 -10.87 7.83
CA ARG A 325 2.93 -10.59 9.05
C ARG A 325 3.61 -11.85 9.56
N GLU A 326 2.87 -12.94 9.73
CA GLU A 326 3.38 -14.18 10.30
C GLU A 326 4.44 -14.83 9.43
N LYS A 327 4.24 -14.90 8.10
CA LYS A 327 5.23 -15.47 7.18
C LYS A 327 6.44 -14.55 6.99
N ALA A 328 6.24 -13.23 6.99
CA ALA A 328 7.36 -12.29 6.96
C ALA A 328 8.16 -12.34 8.27
N GLY A 329 7.50 -12.50 9.42
CA GLY A 329 8.13 -12.66 10.74
C GLY A 329 8.76 -14.04 10.97
N GLY A 330 8.20 -15.08 10.36
CA GLY A 330 8.66 -16.47 10.45
C GLY A 330 10.06 -16.66 9.87
N GLY A 331 10.96 -17.26 10.65
CA GLY A 331 12.38 -17.44 10.30
C GLY A 331 13.27 -16.22 10.52
N MET A 332 12.71 -15.03 10.79
CA MET A 332 13.53 -13.84 11.05
C MET A 332 14.05 -13.74 12.48
N SER A 333 13.55 -14.47 13.47
CA SER A 333 14.18 -14.47 14.81
C SER A 333 15.62 -15.00 14.76
N ALA A 334 15.85 -16.07 14.00
CA ALA A 334 17.19 -16.59 13.71
C ALA A 334 18.00 -15.60 12.85
N SER A 335 17.41 -15.06 11.78
CA SER A 335 18.10 -14.10 10.89
C SER A 335 18.39 -12.74 11.54
N ILE A 336 17.56 -12.24 12.46
CA ILE A 336 17.78 -10.99 13.19
C ILE A 336 18.95 -11.19 14.14
N GLU A 337 19.00 -12.30 14.85
CA GLU A 337 20.09 -12.57 15.78
C GLU A 337 21.41 -12.81 15.04
N GLU A 338 21.35 -13.51 13.91
CA GLU A 338 22.49 -13.74 13.03
C GLU A 338 22.97 -12.46 12.34
N VAL A 339 22.06 -11.63 11.82
CA VAL A 339 22.41 -10.32 11.26
C VAL A 339 22.90 -9.36 12.36
N ARG A 340 22.29 -9.36 13.56
CA ARG A 340 22.77 -8.58 14.71
C ARG A 340 24.19 -8.97 15.07
N ARG A 341 24.46 -10.27 15.23
CA ARG A 341 25.81 -10.80 15.53
C ARG A 341 26.80 -10.46 14.42
N SER A 342 26.44 -10.72 13.17
CA SER A 342 27.30 -10.44 12.01
C SER A 342 27.60 -8.96 11.91
N PHE A 343 26.61 -8.12 12.19
CA PHE A 343 26.78 -6.69 12.14
C PHE A 343 27.66 -6.16 13.30
N PHE A 344 27.42 -6.61 14.54
CA PHE A 344 28.28 -6.22 15.67
C PHE A 344 29.72 -6.60 15.40
N LYS A 345 29.92 -7.81 14.87
CA LYS A 345 31.23 -8.32 14.46
C LYS A 345 31.88 -7.44 13.37
N ILE A 346 31.15 -7.07 12.31
CA ILE A 346 31.70 -6.21 11.24
C ILE A 346 32.14 -4.84 11.76
N LEU A 347 31.36 -4.20 12.64
CA LEU A 347 31.79 -2.92 13.24
C LEU A 347 32.97 -3.08 14.17
N GLU A 348 32.96 -4.12 14.99
CA GLU A 348 34.06 -4.42 15.88
C GLU A 348 35.35 -4.66 15.08
N GLU A 349 35.30 -5.46 14.01
CA GLU A 349 36.39 -5.68 13.07
C GLU A 349 36.83 -4.39 12.37
N TYR A 350 35.90 -3.50 12.01
CA TYR A 350 36.21 -2.20 11.43
C TYR A 350 37.00 -1.31 12.42
N PHE A 351 36.54 -1.18 13.66
CA PHE A 351 37.24 -0.41 14.69
C PHE A 351 38.62 -1.01 15.00
N GLN A 352 38.70 -2.33 15.15
CA GLN A 352 39.95 -3.04 15.43
C GLN A 352 40.95 -2.90 14.27
N SER A 353 40.53 -3.14 13.02
CA SER A 353 41.41 -3.04 11.85
C SER A 353 41.95 -1.63 11.61
N ARG A 354 41.19 -0.60 12.00
CA ARG A 354 41.59 0.81 11.91
C ARG A 354 42.27 1.34 13.18
N LYS A 355 42.44 0.52 14.22
CA LYS A 355 42.95 0.93 15.55
C LYS A 355 42.18 2.11 16.16
N LEU A 356 40.87 2.16 15.91
CA LEU A 356 39.99 3.19 16.47
C LEU A 356 39.41 2.70 17.81
N PRO A 357 39.35 3.55 18.84
CA PRO A 357 38.66 3.21 20.08
C PRO A 357 37.15 3.11 19.86
N TYR A 358 36.47 2.26 20.63
CA TYR A 358 35.02 2.13 20.65
C TYR A 358 34.53 1.81 22.07
N VAL A 359 33.25 2.06 22.34
CA VAL A 359 32.56 1.73 23.58
C VAL A 359 31.40 0.78 23.30
N THR A 360 31.26 -0.25 24.13
CA THR A 360 30.21 -1.25 23.96
C THR A 360 28.95 -0.81 24.70
N CYS A 361 27.80 -0.84 24.01
CA CYS A 361 26.53 -0.53 24.64
C CYS A 361 26.18 -1.58 25.70
N SER A 362 25.99 -1.15 26.95
CA SER A 362 25.65 -2.01 28.09
C SER A 362 24.33 -2.78 27.93
N LYS A 363 23.37 -2.25 27.15
CA LYS A 363 22.06 -2.88 26.95
C LYS A 363 22.07 -3.96 25.88
N CYS A 364 22.81 -3.76 24.78
CA CYS A 364 22.69 -4.63 23.60
C CYS A 364 24.01 -5.23 23.11
N GLY A 365 25.17 -4.77 23.59
CA GLY A 365 26.47 -5.28 23.16
C GLY A 365 27.03 -4.65 21.88
N MET A 366 26.35 -3.66 21.29
CA MET A 366 26.80 -2.99 20.07
C MET A 366 28.09 -2.17 20.31
N PRO A 367 29.13 -2.29 19.47
CA PRO A 367 30.27 -1.37 19.47
C PRO A 367 29.87 -0.01 18.88
N ASN A 368 30.18 1.06 19.60
CA ASN A 368 29.82 2.43 19.26
C ASN A 368 31.06 3.34 19.25
N PRO A 369 31.11 4.39 18.41
CA PRO A 369 32.19 5.36 18.44
C PRO A 369 32.35 6.03 19.83
N PRO A 370 33.55 6.49 20.21
CA PRO A 370 33.74 7.19 21.48
C PRO A 370 32.95 8.51 21.50
N GLY A 371 32.39 8.86 22.65
CA GLY A 371 31.68 10.13 22.85
C GLY A 371 30.23 10.16 22.36
N VAL A 372 29.73 9.10 21.70
CA VAL A 372 28.30 9.00 21.37
C VAL A 372 27.47 8.72 22.61
N LYS A 373 26.47 9.56 22.85
CA LYS A 373 25.58 9.44 24.01
C LYS A 373 24.51 8.36 23.85
N ILE A 374 24.24 7.95 22.61
CA ILE A 374 23.14 7.06 22.24
C ILE A 374 23.68 5.93 21.35
N CYS A 375 23.26 4.70 21.65
CA CYS A 375 23.66 3.51 20.92
C CYS A 375 23.07 3.52 19.52
N ILE A 376 23.91 3.38 18.50
CA ILE A 376 23.51 3.39 17.09
C ILE A 376 22.66 2.17 16.68
N TYR A 377 22.59 1.13 17.52
CA TYR A 377 21.73 -0.04 17.30
C TYR A 377 20.40 0.05 18.05
N CYS A 378 20.45 0.28 19.36
CA CYS A 378 19.29 0.11 20.24
C CYS A 378 18.78 1.42 20.84
N GLY A 379 19.36 2.56 20.49
CA GLY A 379 18.94 3.88 20.94
C GLY A 379 19.11 4.14 22.44
N SER A 380 19.74 3.22 23.19
CA SER A 380 19.92 3.37 24.64
C SER A 380 21.20 4.14 24.96
N LYS A 381 21.28 4.76 26.14
CA LYS A 381 22.50 5.44 26.57
C LYS A 381 23.67 4.46 26.57
N VAL A 382 24.78 4.88 25.97
CA VAL A 382 26.02 4.08 25.90
C VAL A 382 26.86 4.25 27.17
N SER A 383 26.55 5.28 27.96
CA SER A 383 27.13 5.63 29.26
C SER A 383 26.14 6.43 30.08
#